data_AF-A0A9P2LBE5-F1
#
_entry.id   AF-A0A9P2LBE5-F1
#
_cell.length_a   1.000
_cell.length_b   1.000
_cell.length_c   1.000
_cell.angle_alpha   90.00
_cell.angle_beta   90.00
_cell.angle_gamma   90.00
#
_symmetry.space_group_name_H-M   'P 1'
#
loop_
_entity.id
_entity.type
_entity.pdbx_description
1 polymer ?
#
loop_
_entity_poly.entity_id
_entity_poly.type
_entity_poly.pdbx_seq_one_letter_code
_entity_poly.pdbx_strand_id
1 'polypeptide(L)' 'MPQQQVILNVFLASPSDVSYEREVIQNIINELNKTWSKNLNLRLELLRWETDVVPSFGEYS' A
#
# COMPACT_ATOMS: atom_id res chain seq x y z
N MET A 1 4.79 20.58 -15.13
CA MET A 1 4.53 19.64 -16.24
C MET A 1 3.79 18.44 -15.64
N PRO A 2 2.65 17.99 -16.18
CA PRO A 2 2.00 16.78 -15.69
C PRO A 2 2.95 15.60 -15.90
N GLN A 3 3.28 14.88 -14.83
CA GLN A 3 4.11 13.68 -14.91
C GLN A 3 3.21 12.46 -14.83
N GLN A 4 3.30 11.56 -15.80
CA GLN A 4 2.61 10.28 -15.75
C GLN A 4 3.26 9.43 -14.66
N GLN A 5 2.49 9.02 -13.67
CA GLN A 5 2.96 8.20 -12.55
C GLN A 5 2.19 6.88 -12.53
N VAL A 6 2.90 5.76 -12.49
CA VAL A 6 2.33 4.42 -12.38
C VAL A 6 2.09 4.13 -10.90
N ILE A 7 0.84 3.84 -10.53
CA ILE A 7 0.48 3.45 -9.17
C ILE A 7 0.31 1.94 -9.14
N LEU A 8 1.07 1.27 -8.27
CA LEU A 8 1.02 -0.17 -8.05
C LEU A 8 0.50 -0.46 -6.66
N ASN A 9 -0.67 -1.10 -6.62
CA ASN A 9 -1.28 -1.55 -5.39
C ASN A 9 -0.70 -2.90 -5.00
N VAL A 10 -0.02 -2.96 -3.86
CA VAL A 10 0.61 -4.16 -3.31
C VAL A 10 -0.27 -4.68 -2.19
N PHE A 11 -0.94 -5.80 -2.43
CA PHE A 11 -1.79 -6.43 -1.44
C PHE A 11 -0.98 -7.37 -0.54
N LEU A 12 -0.96 -7.07 0.77
CA LEU A 12 -0.23 -7.90 1.76
C LEU A 12 -1.17 -8.93 2.40
N ALA A 13 -1.20 -10.13 1.81
CA ALA A 13 -1.96 -11.29 2.30
C ALA A 13 -1.24 -12.01 3.46
N SER A 14 -1.01 -11.31 4.58
CA SER A 14 -0.37 -11.88 5.78
C SER A 14 -1.41 -12.10 6.90
N PRO A 15 -1.26 -13.13 7.75
CA PRO A 15 -2.09 -13.29 8.95
C PRO A 15 -1.82 -12.18 9.98
N SER A 16 -2.76 -11.88 10.87
CA SER A 16 -2.62 -10.80 11.86
C SER A 16 -1.56 -11.04 12.95
N ASP A 17 -1.00 -12.24 13.04
CA ASP A 17 0.01 -12.61 14.04
C ASP A 17 1.42 -12.12 13.68
N VAL A 18 1.67 -11.73 12.42
CA VAL A 18 2.99 -11.28 11.92
C VAL A 18 3.13 -9.76 11.86
N SER A 19 2.87 -9.11 12.99
CA SER A 19 2.90 -7.64 13.13
C SER A 19 4.27 -7.05 12.80
N TYR A 20 5.36 -7.71 13.21
CA TYR A 20 6.73 -7.21 12.97
C TYR A 20 7.08 -7.16 11.47
N GLU A 21 6.81 -8.24 10.73
CA GLU A 21 7.08 -8.29 9.29
C GLU A 21 6.26 -7.24 8.52
N ARG A 22 5.03 -6.98 8.96
CA ARG A 22 4.16 -5.93 8.39
C ARG A 22 4.72 -4.53 8.57
N GLU A 23 5.27 -4.22 9.74
CA GLU A 23 5.95 -2.94 9.98
C GLU A 23 7.20 -2.79 9.11
N VAL A 24 7.99 -3.86 9.00
CA VAL A 24 9.17 -3.89 8.13
C VAL A 24 8.79 -3.64 6.67
N ILE A 25 7.74 -4.30 6.16
CA ILE A 25 7.24 -4.10 4.79
C ILE A 25 6.75 -2.67 4.58
N GLN A 26 6.05 -2.07 5.55
CA GLN A 26 5.63 -0.67 5.47
C GLN A 26 6.83 0.27 5.36
N ASN A 27 7.89 0.02 6.12
CA ASN A 27 9.11 0.83 6.07
C ASN A 27 9.83 0.67 4.72
N ILE A 28 9.93 -0.56 4.20
CA ILE A 28 10.52 -0.85 2.89
C ILE A 28 9.75 -0.13 1.78
N ILE A 29 8.41 -0.17 1.78
CA ILE A 29 7.58 0.52 0.79
C ILE A 29 7.77 2.03 0.86
N ASN A 30 7.91 2.60 2.06
CA ASN A 30 8.19 4.02 2.23
C ASN A 30 9.56 4.40 1.67
N GLU A 31 10.60 3.60 1.94
CA GLU A 31 11.95 3.78 1.39
C GLU A 31 11.96 3.67 -0.14
N LEU A 32 11.25 2.69 -0.69
CA LEU A 32 11.10 2.51 -2.14
C LEU A 32 10.40 3.72 -2.77
N ASN A 33 9.32 4.21 -2.17
CA ASN A 33 8.65 5.41 -2.65
C ASN A 33 9.56 6.65 -2.57
N LYS A 34 10.34 6.83 -1.50
CA LYS A 34 11.27 7.96 -1.40
C LYS A 34 12.39 7.91 -2.43
N THR A 35 12.95 6.73 -2.67
CA THR A 35 14.15 6.54 -3.49
C THR A 35 13.81 6.40 -4.97
N TRP A 36 12.78 5.61 -5.29
CA TRP A 36 12.47 5.18 -6.66
C TRP A 36 11.31 5.93 -7.29
N SER A 37 10.45 6.61 -6.51
CA SER A 37 9.25 7.24 -7.10
C SER A 37 9.57 8.33 -8.11
N LYS A 38 10.66 9.08 -7.92
CA LYS A 38 11.13 10.07 -8.90
C LYS A 38 11.91 9.47 -10.06
N ASN A 39 12.49 8.29 -9.88
CA ASN A 39 13.38 7.68 -10.87
C ASN A 39 12.61 6.78 -11.85
N LEU A 40 11.60 6.05 -11.33
CA LEU A 40 10.75 5.14 -12.10
C LEU A 40 9.35 5.70 -12.37
N ASN A 41 9.04 6.92 -11.91
CA ASN A 41 7.68 7.47 -11.91
C ASN A 41 6.65 6.49 -11.31
N LEU A 42 7.05 5.78 -10.26
CA LEU A 42 6.31 4.65 -9.71
C LEU A 42 5.97 4.91 -8.24
N ARG A 43 4.74 4.61 -7.84
CA ARG A 43 4.31 4.71 -6.44
C ARG A 43 3.67 3.42 -6.00
N LEU A 44 4.20 2.86 -4.93
CA LEU A 44 3.71 1.65 -4.27
C LEU A 44 2.73 2.06 -3.19
N GLU A 45 1.52 1.51 -3.24
CA GLU A 45 0.51 1.68 -2.20
C GLU A 45 0.29 0.30 -1.55
N LEU A 46 0.54 0.22 -0.23
CA LEU A 46 0.35 -1.01 0.53
C LEU A 46 -1.11 -1.14 0.93
N LEU A 47 -1.82 -2.12 0.37
CA LEU A 47 -3.18 -2.45 0.75
C LEU A 47 -3.19 -3.52 1.84
N ARG A 48 -3.96 -3.29 2.91
CA ARG A 48 -4.19 -4.29 3.97
C ARG A 48 -5.68 -4.55 4.13
N TRP A 49 -6.04 -5.80 4.43
CA TRP A 49 -7.44 -6.15 4.73
C TRP A 49 -7.99 -5.39 5.94
N GLU A 50 -7.13 -5.05 6.91
CA GLU A 50 -7.55 -4.38 8.14
C GLU A 50 -7.89 -2.90 7.94
N THR A 51 -7.33 -2.23 6.92
CA THR A 51 -7.44 -0.77 6.74
C THR A 51 -8.13 -0.37 5.45
N ASP A 52 -7.97 -1.14 4.37
CA ASP A 52 -8.41 -0.77 3.03
C ASP A 52 -9.62 -1.56 2.55
N VAL A 53 -9.97 -2.64 3.24
CA VAL A 53 -11.20 -3.39 3.01
C VAL A 53 -12.19 -2.98 4.08
N VAL A 54 -12.76 -1.78 3.94
CA VAL A 54 -14.06 -1.52 4.58
C VAL A 54 -15.06 -2.44 3.90
N PRO A 55 -15.72 -3.37 4.62
CA PRO A 55 -16.92 -4.00 4.09
C PRO A 55 -17.94 -2.88 3.96
N SER A 56 -18.09 -2.32 2.77
CA SER A 56 -19.23 -1.48 2.43
C SER A 56 -20.45 -2.41 2.33
N PHE A 57 -20.93 -2.85 3.49
CA PHE A 57 -22.14 -3.62 3.68
C PHE A 57 -22.91 -2.96 4.81
N GLY A 58 -23.58 -1.86 4.48
CA GLY A 58 -24.26 -1.05 5.48
C GLY A 58 -24.82 0.29 5.00
N GLU A 59 -25.34 0.38 3.79
CA GLU A 59 -26.40 1.36 3.49
C GLU A 59 -27.65 0.58 3.09
N TYR A 60 -28.44 0.21 4.10
CA TYR A 60 -29.86 -0.04 3.91
C TYR A 60 -30.63 1.08 4.60
N SER A 61 -31.24 1.92 3.76
CA SER A 61 -32.29 2.92 4.02
C SER A 61 -31.93 4.16 4.83
#